data_AF-A0A7K5DM02-F1
#
_entry.id   AF-A0A7K5DM02-F1
#
_cell.length_a   1.000
_cell.length_b   1.000
_cell.length_c   1.000
_cell.angle_alpha   90.00
_cell.angle_beta   90.00
_cell.angle_gamma   90.00
#
_symmetry.space_group_name_H-M   'P 1'
#
loop_
_entity.id
_entity.type
_entity.pdbx_description
1 polymer ?
#
loop_
_entity_poly.entity_id
_entity_poly.type
_entity_poly.pdbx_seq_one_letter_code
_entity_poly.pdbx_strand_id
1 'polypeptide(L)'
;GPTPQVAKGTHVLVPLGEASPTGWRAEPEEEGPGAGPGGGHALWVELRAPPDAPIGRYRLSVKTRTAAGDYAAPFDDVNDLVLLFNPWCPEDSVYMEKTSDLNEYVLNETGRIFYGTEDQIVERSWNYGQVIP
;
A
#
# COMPACT_ATOMS: atom_id res chain seq x y z
N GLY A 1 4.08 4.76 -12.50
CA GLY A 1 4.47 4.34 -13.87
C GLY A 1 4.93 5.52 -14.71
N PRO A 2 5.40 5.29 -15.95
CA PRO A 2 6.01 6.33 -16.80
C PRO A 2 5.03 7.41 -17.28
N THR A 3 3.73 7.10 -17.39
CA THR A 3 2.69 8.01 -17.88
C THR A 3 1.49 8.04 -16.92
N PRO A 4 1.61 8.71 -15.76
CA PRO A 4 0.56 8.73 -14.73
C PRO A 4 -0.65 9.59 -15.18
N GLN A 5 -1.87 9.07 -15.00
CA GLN A 5 -3.13 9.76 -15.36
C GLN A 5 -4.18 9.63 -14.26
N VAL A 6 -4.88 10.73 -13.96
CA VAL A 6 -5.95 10.77 -12.95
C VAL A 6 -7.12 9.88 -13.35
N ALA A 7 -7.55 9.97 -14.62
CA ALA A 7 -8.65 9.17 -15.16
C ALA A 7 -8.37 7.65 -15.18
N LYS A 8 -7.13 7.23 -14.90
CA LYS A 8 -6.71 5.82 -14.81
C LYS A 8 -6.29 5.42 -13.40
N GLY A 9 -6.45 6.30 -12.40
CA GLY A 9 -6.03 6.03 -11.02
C GLY A 9 -4.51 5.97 -10.81
N THR A 10 -3.68 6.29 -11.82
CA THR A 10 -2.21 6.19 -11.76
C THR A 10 -1.52 7.53 -11.48
N HIS A 11 -2.29 8.62 -11.45
CA HIS A 11 -1.92 9.90 -10.85
C HIS A 11 -2.98 10.22 -9.81
N VAL A 12 -2.58 10.29 -8.54
CA VAL A 12 -3.52 10.50 -7.43
C VAL A 12 -3.25 11.86 -6.80
N LEU A 13 -4.29 12.67 -6.64
CA LEU A 13 -4.26 13.92 -5.89
C LEU A 13 -5.17 13.75 -4.68
N VAL A 14 -4.59 13.68 -3.49
CA VAL A 14 -5.34 13.46 -2.25
C VAL A 14 -5.46 14.79 -1.51
N PRO A 15 -6.63 15.44 -1.48
CA PRO A 15 -6.86 16.61 -0.64
C PRO A 15 -6.86 16.20 0.84
N LEU A 16 -6.36 17.07 1.72
CA LEU A 16 -6.41 16.86 3.16
C LEU A 16 -7.83 17.11 3.68
N GLY A 17 -8.42 16.15 4.37
CA GLY A 17 -9.77 16.19 4.95
C GLY A 17 -10.89 15.78 3.99
N GLU A 18 -10.57 15.42 2.74
CA GLU A 18 -11.54 15.07 1.70
C GLU A 18 -11.12 13.80 0.94
N ALA A 19 -12.07 13.19 0.22
CA ALA A 19 -11.77 12.08 -0.67
C ALA A 19 -11.29 12.57 -2.05
N SER A 20 -10.25 11.96 -2.57
CA SER A 20 -9.85 12.05 -3.98
C SER A 20 -10.96 11.47 -4.88
N PRO A 21 -11.11 11.96 -6.13
CA PRO A 21 -11.93 11.30 -7.16
C PRO A 21 -11.54 9.84 -7.42
N THR A 22 -10.31 9.47 -7.07
CA THR A 22 -9.80 8.09 -7.16
C THR A 22 -10.03 7.27 -5.89
N GLY A 23 -10.81 7.75 -4.91
CA GLY A 23 -11.15 7.04 -3.67
C GLY A 23 -10.14 7.15 -2.53
N TRP A 24 -8.93 7.66 -2.79
CA TRP A 24 -7.91 7.88 -1.77
C TRP A 24 -8.31 8.96 -0.77
N ARG A 25 -7.91 8.83 0.50
CA ARG A 25 -8.21 9.80 1.56
C ARG A 25 -6.96 10.15 2.37
N ALA A 26 -6.85 11.40 2.77
CA ALA A 26 -5.82 11.89 3.69
C ALA A 26 -6.50 12.68 4.82
N GLU A 27 -6.36 12.23 6.06
CA GLU A 27 -7.04 12.84 7.21
C GLU A 27 -6.00 13.26 8.27
N PRO A 28 -6.06 14.48 8.83
CA PRO A 28 -5.12 14.89 9.87
C PRO A 28 -5.42 14.14 11.17
N GLU A 29 -4.38 13.69 11.86
CA GLU A 29 -4.50 13.09 13.19
C GLU A 29 -4.32 14.17 14.28
N GLU A 30 -5.21 14.17 15.28
CA GLU A 30 -5.20 15.18 16.36
C GLU A 30 -4.03 15.00 17.33
N GLU A 31 -3.54 13.78 17.54
CA GLU A 31 -2.46 13.44 18.47
C GLU A 31 -1.48 12.43 17.85
N GLY A 32 -0.50 12.92 17.10
CA GLY A 32 0.60 12.06 16.69
C GLY A 32 1.64 11.83 17.80
N PRO A 33 2.52 10.82 17.65
CA PRO A 33 3.52 10.51 18.65
C PRO A 33 4.45 11.72 18.90
N GLY A 34 4.38 12.28 20.10
CA GLY A 34 5.16 13.46 20.52
C GLY A 34 4.35 14.76 20.71
N ALA A 35 3.02 14.72 20.64
CA ALA A 35 2.12 15.86 20.93
C ALA A 35 2.07 16.22 22.45
N GLY A 36 3.22 16.53 23.04
CA GLY A 36 3.29 17.14 24.38
C GLY A 36 3.08 18.66 24.33
N PRO A 37 2.93 19.33 25.49
CA PRO A 37 2.75 20.78 25.55
C PRO A 37 4.06 21.50 25.17
N GLY A 38 4.17 21.82 23.88
CA GLY A 38 5.32 22.45 23.23
C GLY A 38 5.30 22.29 21.70
N GLY A 39 4.10 22.13 21.14
CA GLY A 39 3.79 21.56 19.82
C GLY A 39 4.74 21.98 18.69
N GLY A 40 5.40 20.99 18.09
CA GLY A 40 6.29 21.19 16.95
C GLY A 40 5.54 21.54 15.65
N HIS A 41 6.31 21.94 14.63
CA HIS A 41 5.84 22.23 13.27
C HIS A 41 5.50 20.97 12.45
N ALA A 42 5.01 19.90 13.10
CA ALA A 42 4.72 18.62 12.49
C ALA A 42 3.20 18.37 12.43
N LEU A 43 2.74 17.87 11.29
CA LEU A 43 1.36 17.43 11.07
C LEU A 43 1.37 15.94 10.75
N TRP A 44 0.59 15.17 11.50
CA TRP A 44 0.38 13.76 11.25
C TRP A 44 -0.84 13.59 10.36
N VAL A 45 -0.71 12.76 9.34
CA VAL A 45 -1.75 12.54 8.32
C VAL A 45 -1.89 11.05 8.08
N GLU A 46 -3.09 10.54 8.31
CA GLU A 46 -3.46 9.19 7.94
C GLU A 46 -3.81 9.14 6.45
N LEU A 47 -3.11 8.29 5.69
CA LEU A 47 -3.35 8.09 4.26
C LEU A 47 -3.99 6.73 4.01
N ARG A 48 -5.17 6.71 3.39
CA ARG A 48 -5.92 5.48 3.06
C ARG A 48 -6.09 5.32 1.55
N ALA A 49 -5.65 4.18 1.02
CA ALA A 49 -5.89 3.78 -0.37
C ALA A 49 -7.24 3.04 -0.48
N PRO A 50 -7.98 3.16 -1.60
CA PRO A 50 -9.15 2.34 -1.84
C PRO A 50 -8.75 0.89 -2.17
N PRO A 51 -9.63 -0.10 -1.93
CA PRO A 51 -9.35 -1.52 -2.18
C PRO A 51 -9.07 -1.89 -3.65
N ASP A 52 -9.48 -1.05 -4.60
CA ASP A 52 -9.29 -1.24 -6.03
C ASP A 52 -8.14 -0.40 -6.61
N ALA A 53 -7.33 0.24 -5.75
CA ALA A 53 -6.17 1.00 -6.19
C ALA A 53 -5.17 0.12 -6.96
N PRO A 54 -4.60 0.58 -8.09
CA PRO A 54 -3.58 -0.16 -8.80
C PRO A 54 -2.38 -0.46 -7.88
N ILE A 55 -1.93 -1.71 -7.82
CA ILE A 55 -0.74 -2.08 -7.06
C ILE A 55 0.55 -1.54 -7.70
N GLY A 56 1.61 -1.44 -6.91
CA GLY A 56 2.96 -1.10 -7.35
C GLY A 56 3.60 0.02 -6.55
N ARG A 57 4.73 0.53 -7.06
CA ARG A 57 5.48 1.62 -6.45
C ARG A 57 4.93 2.98 -6.88
N TYR A 58 4.50 3.76 -5.91
CA TYR A 58 4.02 5.13 -6.05
C TYR A 58 5.09 6.09 -5.56
N ARG A 59 5.19 7.23 -6.24
CA ARG A 59 6.01 8.36 -5.79
C ARG A 59 5.15 9.36 -5.05
N LEU A 60 5.52 9.69 -3.82
CA LEU A 60 4.78 10.63 -2.98
C LEU A 60 5.43 12.02 -2.99
N SER A 61 4.61 13.05 -3.04
CA SER A 61 5.03 14.45 -2.88
C SER A 61 3.88 15.22 -2.23
N VAL A 62 4.24 16.15 -1.35
CA VAL A 62 3.29 17.05 -0.68
C VAL A 62 3.26 18.37 -1.42
N LYS A 63 2.05 18.84 -1.72
CA LYS A 63 1.81 20.17 -2.29
C LYS A 63 1.10 21.04 -1.27
N THR A 64 1.59 22.27 -1.08
CA THR A 64 0.98 23.26 -0.22
C THR A 64 0.55 24.46 -1.05
N ARG A 65 -0.57 25.07 -0.66
CA ARG A 65 -1.06 26.33 -1.23
C ARG A 65 -1.18 27.35 -0.12
N THR A 66 -0.48 28.45 -0.24
CA THR A 66 -0.48 29.55 0.72
C THR A 66 -0.77 30.88 0.03
N ALA A 67 -0.96 31.95 0.80
CA ALA A 67 -1.07 33.30 0.23
C ALA A 67 0.18 33.72 -0.57
N ALA A 68 1.35 33.12 -0.30
CA ALA A 68 2.59 33.38 -1.02
C ALA A 68 2.73 32.57 -2.33
N GLY A 69 1.81 31.63 -2.59
CA GLY A 69 1.80 30.79 -3.79
C GLY A 69 1.72 29.29 -3.50
N ASP A 70 1.85 28.51 -4.57
CA ASP A 70 1.89 27.05 -4.55
C ASP A 70 3.33 26.55 -4.40
N TYR A 71 3.53 25.56 -3.55
CA TYR A 71 4.79 24.83 -3.41
C TYR A 71 4.55 23.33 -3.54
N ALA A 72 5.46 22.63 -4.21
CA ALA A 72 5.45 21.18 -4.32
C ALA A 72 6.82 20.65 -3.88
N ALA A 73 6.85 19.78 -2.89
CA ALA A 73 8.09 19.11 -2.51
C ALA A 73 8.62 18.27 -3.68
N PRO A 74 9.94 18.26 -3.92
CA PRO A 74 10.53 17.37 -4.93
C PRO A 74 10.22 15.92 -4.58
N PHE A 75 10.14 15.06 -5.61
CA PHE A 75 10.05 13.63 -5.40
C PHE A 75 11.38 13.11 -4.87
N ASP A 76 11.30 12.31 -3.81
CA ASP A 76 12.42 11.64 -3.17
C ASP A 76 12.02 10.17 -3.04
N ASP A 77 12.91 9.27 -3.47
CA ASP A 77 12.66 7.84 -3.51
C ASP A 77 12.56 7.22 -2.11
N VAL A 78 13.09 7.88 -1.08
CA VAL A 78 12.90 7.53 0.33
C VAL A 78 11.43 7.66 0.76
N ASN A 79 10.65 8.51 0.08
CA ASN A 79 9.23 8.70 0.35
C ASN A 79 8.32 7.85 -0.54
N ASP A 80 8.88 7.00 -1.39
CA ASP A 80 8.08 6.13 -2.24
C ASP A 80 7.35 5.08 -1.40
N LEU A 81 6.12 4.77 -1.80
CA LEU A 81 5.27 3.78 -1.16
C LEU A 81 5.00 2.62 -2.11
N VAL A 82 5.08 1.41 -1.58
CA VAL A 82 4.72 0.18 -2.30
C VAL A 82 3.33 -0.25 -1.84
N LEU A 83 2.38 -0.19 -2.76
CA LEU A 83 1.03 -0.69 -2.54
C LEU A 83 0.91 -2.09 -3.11
N LEU A 84 0.42 -3.03 -2.31
CA LEU A 84 0.17 -4.42 -2.70
C LEU A 84 -1.31 -4.73 -2.59
N PHE A 85 -1.70 -5.89 -3.12
CA PHE A 85 -3.02 -6.46 -2.82
C PHE A 85 -3.20 -6.67 -1.32
N ASN A 86 -4.43 -6.52 -0.82
CA ASN A 86 -4.74 -6.65 0.59
C ASN A 86 -5.75 -7.78 0.85
N PRO A 87 -5.29 -9.02 1.03
CA PRO A 87 -6.18 -10.16 1.26
C PRO A 87 -6.82 -10.18 2.65
N TRP A 88 -6.52 -9.20 3.53
CA TRP A 88 -7.20 -8.97 4.80
C TRP A 88 -8.40 -8.01 4.68
N CYS A 89 -8.53 -7.28 3.56
CA CYS A 89 -9.60 -6.32 3.37
C CYS A 89 -10.81 -6.98 2.68
N PRO A 90 -12.01 -7.01 3.30
CA PRO A 90 -13.21 -7.63 2.70
C PRO A 90 -13.67 -7.02 1.38
N GLU A 91 -13.25 -5.79 1.10
CA GLU A 91 -13.60 -5.06 -0.12
C GLU A 91 -12.55 -5.25 -1.23
N ASP A 92 -11.39 -5.87 -0.93
CA ASP A 92 -10.40 -6.21 -1.94
C ASP A 92 -10.80 -7.50 -2.66
N SER A 93 -10.59 -7.50 -3.98
CA SER A 93 -10.80 -8.66 -4.86
C SER A 93 -10.08 -9.94 -4.43
N VAL A 94 -8.99 -9.84 -3.66
CA VAL A 94 -8.20 -10.99 -3.19
C VAL A 94 -8.51 -11.38 -1.73
N TYR A 95 -9.58 -10.84 -1.15
CA TYR A 95 -9.95 -11.14 0.24
C TYR A 95 -10.06 -12.64 0.51
N MET A 96 -9.50 -13.09 1.63
CA MET A 96 -9.72 -14.44 2.15
C MET A 96 -10.39 -14.36 3.51
N GLU A 97 -11.62 -14.90 3.60
CA GLU A 97 -12.42 -14.90 4.83
C GLU A 97 -11.72 -15.60 6.00
N LYS A 98 -11.06 -16.72 5.73
CA LYS A 98 -10.33 -17.49 6.74
C LYS A 98 -8.91 -16.95 6.87
N THR A 99 -8.71 -16.04 7.82
CA THR A 99 -7.40 -15.42 8.08
C THR A 99 -6.28 -16.40 8.41
N SER A 100 -6.58 -17.60 8.91
CA SER A 100 -5.56 -18.64 9.13
C SER A 100 -4.99 -19.21 7.83
N ASP A 101 -5.74 -19.19 6.73
CA ASP A 101 -5.28 -19.67 5.42
C ASP A 101 -4.30 -18.68 4.76
N LEU A 102 -4.33 -17.41 5.14
CA LEU A 102 -3.36 -16.40 4.69
C LEU A 102 -1.92 -16.76 5.12
N ASN A 103 -1.77 -17.46 6.25
CA ASN A 103 -0.46 -17.94 6.68
C ASN A 103 0.15 -18.90 5.65
N GLU A 104 -0.67 -19.71 4.98
CA GLU A 104 -0.20 -20.70 3.99
C GLU A 104 -0.11 -20.10 2.58
N TYR A 105 -1.12 -19.36 2.13
CA TYR A 105 -1.20 -18.94 0.74
C TYR A 105 -0.53 -17.60 0.43
N VAL A 106 -0.21 -16.82 1.45
CA VAL A 106 0.39 -15.48 1.30
C VAL A 106 1.72 -15.39 2.04
N LEU A 107 1.73 -15.75 3.33
CA LEU A 107 2.89 -15.53 4.19
C LEU A 107 3.91 -16.67 4.19
N ASN A 108 3.53 -17.89 3.81
CA ASN A 108 4.45 -19.02 3.78
C ASN A 108 5.43 -18.88 2.59
N GLU A 109 6.72 -18.84 2.87
CA GLU A 109 7.78 -18.71 1.87
C GLU A 109 8.27 -20.04 1.31
N THR A 110 7.75 -21.14 1.84
CA THR A 110 8.18 -22.47 1.46
C THR A 110 6.97 -23.34 1.13
N GLY A 111 7.13 -24.18 0.12
CA GLY A 111 6.08 -25.05 -0.35
C GLY A 111 6.56 -26.46 -0.60
N ARG A 112 5.60 -27.28 -1.01
CA ARG A 112 5.84 -28.64 -1.50
C ARG A 112 5.21 -28.79 -2.87
N ILE A 113 5.97 -29.33 -3.80
CA ILE A 113 5.51 -29.68 -5.13
C ILE A 113 5.43 -31.20 -5.18
N PHE A 114 4.22 -31.72 -5.40
CA PHE A 114 3.97 -33.15 -5.57
C PHE A 114 4.13 -33.54 -7.04
N TYR A 115 4.77 -34.68 -7.30
CA TYR A 115 5.01 -35.23 -8.64
C TYR A 115 5.10 -36.76 -8.59
N GLY A 116 5.30 -37.40 -9.75
CA GLY A 116 5.35 -38.86 -9.87
C GLY A 116 4.10 -39.41 -10.56
N THR A 117 3.59 -40.54 -10.08
CA THR A 117 2.36 -41.16 -10.57
C THR A 117 1.32 -41.21 -9.46
N GLU A 118 0.07 -41.56 -9.79
CA GLU A 118 -0.99 -41.78 -8.79
C GLU A 118 -0.59 -42.88 -7.77
N ASP A 119 0.10 -43.93 -8.23
CA ASP A 119 0.60 -45.02 -7.38
C ASP A 119 1.89 -44.69 -6.63
N GLN A 120 2.60 -43.63 -7.01
CA GLN A 120 3.88 -43.24 -6.43
C GLN A 120 4.01 -41.72 -6.37
N ILE A 121 3.37 -41.13 -5.36
CA ILE A 121 3.47 -39.71 -5.06
C ILE A 121 4.81 -39.41 -4.41
N VAL A 122 5.55 -38.49 -5.01
CA VAL A 122 6.82 -37.96 -4.50
C VAL A 122 6.66 -36.47 -4.25
N GLU A 123 7.38 -35.94 -3.27
CA GLU A 123 7.37 -34.51 -2.93
C GLU A 123 8.76 -33.89 -3.10
N ARG A 124 8.78 -32.60 -3.41
CA ARG A 124 9.98 -31.76 -3.37
C ARG A 124 9.67 -30.47 -2.64
N SER A 125 10.51 -30.10 -1.67
CA SER A 125 10.48 -28.78 -1.04
C SER A 125 10.86 -27.70 -2.04
N TRP A 126 10.15 -26.58 -2.01
CA TRP A 126 10.40 -25.42 -2.88
C TRP A 126 10.49 -24.16 -2.03
N ASN A 127 11.47 -23.30 -2.32
CA ASN A 127 11.56 -21.98 -1.73
C ASN A 127 10.94 -20.98 -2.72
N TYR A 128 9.85 -20.32 -2.32
CA TYR A 128 9.18 -19.32 -3.14
C TYR A 128 9.97 -18.01 -3.19
N GLY A 129 10.66 -17.65 -2.11
CA GLY A 129 11.58 -16.53 -2.04
C GLY A 129 10.94 -15.15 -2.22
N GLN A 130 9.67 -14.98 -1.84
CA GLN A 130 8.92 -13.75 -2.11
C GLN A 130 9.37 -12.52 -1.30
N VAL A 131 10.07 -12.68 -0.16
CA VAL A 131 10.63 -11.56 0.62
C VAL A 131 12.15 -11.54 0.68
N ILE A 132 12.82 -12.34 -0.17
CA ILE A 132 14.29 -12.33 -0.23
C ILE A 132 14.76 -11.02 -0.91
N PRO A 133 15.71 -10.28 -0.31
CA PRO A 133 16.28 -9.05 -0.88
C PRO A 133 17.01 -9.23 -2.22
#